data_AF-A0A0A1D1N1-F1
#
_entry.id   AF-A0A0A1D1N1-F1
#
_cell.length_a   1.000
_cell.length_b   1.000
_cell.length_c   1.000
_cell.angle_alpha   90.00
_cell.angle_beta   90.00
_cell.angle_gamma   90.00
#
_symmetry.space_group_name_H-M   'P 1'
#
loop_
_entity.id
_entity.type
_entity.pdbx_description
1 polymer ?
#
loop_
_entity_poly.entity_id
_entity_poly.type
_entity_poly.pdbx_seq_one_letter_code
_entity_poly.pdbx_strand_id
1 'polypeptide(L)'
;MSLSTVATAKPATAAAKTQGIAVLPAVDANLGAVTFLTPKGHHAYWSPEPAQLISALANAVRPARWIPEIGTLVVTVAQTGVRAGRGIGFRLSAY
;
A
#
# COMPACT_ATOMS: atom_id res chain seq x y z
N MET A 1 -31.20 21.54 -38.60
CA MET A 1 -29.97 21.62 -37.78
C MET A 1 -30.37 21.32 -36.34
N SER A 2 -29.91 20.20 -35.77
CA SER A 2 -30.29 19.76 -34.42
C SER A 2 -29.08 19.89 -33.49
N LEU A 3 -29.27 20.53 -32.33
CA LEU A 3 -28.24 20.73 -31.31
C LEU A 3 -28.43 19.67 -30.23
N SER A 4 -27.45 18.77 -30.08
CA SER A 4 -27.42 17.78 -29.00
C SER A 4 -26.77 18.37 -27.75
N THR A 5 -27.54 18.48 -26.68
CA THR A 5 -27.09 18.92 -25.35
C THR A 5 -26.24 17.84 -24.69
N VAL A 6 -25.01 18.15 -24.28
CA VAL A 6 -24.17 17.25 -23.49
C VAL A 6 -24.50 17.43 -22.01
N ALA A 7 -25.03 16.39 -21.37
CA ALA A 7 -25.24 16.37 -19.93
C ALA A 7 -23.89 16.30 -19.19
N THR A 8 -23.60 17.30 -18.37
CA THR A 8 -22.47 17.30 -17.44
C THR A 8 -22.68 16.25 -16.35
N ALA A 9 -21.90 15.18 -16.38
CA ALA A 9 -21.85 14.19 -15.32
C ALA A 9 -21.24 14.80 -14.04
N LYS A 10 -21.97 14.68 -12.92
CA LYS A 10 -21.52 15.05 -11.57
C LYS A 10 -20.25 14.24 -11.22
N PRO A 11 -19.14 14.86 -10.80
CA PRO A 11 -17.97 14.10 -10.39
C PRO A 11 -18.34 13.26 -9.17
N ALA A 12 -18.21 11.94 -9.29
CA ALA A 12 -18.28 11.04 -8.15
C ALA A 12 -17.18 11.45 -7.18
N THR A 13 -17.55 11.81 -5.95
CA THR A 13 -16.61 12.10 -4.87
C THR A 13 -15.71 10.88 -4.69
N ALA A 14 -14.48 10.96 -5.20
CA ALA A 14 -13.49 9.93 -5.00
C ALA A 14 -13.30 9.77 -3.49
N ALA A 15 -13.63 8.59 -2.95
CA ALA A 15 -13.40 8.27 -1.56
C ALA A 15 -11.97 8.68 -1.20
N ALA A 16 -11.82 9.50 -0.17
CA ALA A 16 -10.53 9.99 0.29
C ALA A 16 -9.63 8.76 0.54
N LYS A 17 -8.61 8.58 -0.31
CA LYS A 17 -7.65 7.48 -0.15
C LYS A 17 -7.01 7.66 1.22
N THR A 18 -7.19 6.70 2.13
CA THR A 18 -6.46 6.66 3.39
C THR A 18 -4.97 6.77 3.06
N GLN A 19 -4.38 7.92 3.36
CA GLN A 19 -2.98 8.19 3.05
C GLN A 19 -2.14 7.51 4.13
N GLY A 20 -1.80 6.23 3.92
CA GLY A 20 -0.91 5.50 4.83
C GLY A 20 0.46 6.20 4.99
N ILE A 21 1.09 5.96 6.13
CA ILE A 21 2.39 6.51 6.52
C ILE A 21 3.47 5.85 5.66
N ALA A 22 4.28 6.63 4.94
CA ALA A 22 5.39 6.07 4.19
C ALA A 22 6.45 5.49 5.16
N VAL A 23 6.86 4.25 4.93
CA VAL A 23 7.81 3.53 5.79
C VAL A 23 8.82 2.75 4.95
N LEU A 24 9.97 2.45 5.55
CA LEU A 24 10.97 1.53 5.03
C LEU A 24 10.98 0.26 5.90
N PRO A 25 10.29 -0.81 5.49
CA PRO A 25 10.20 -2.03 6.28
C PRO A 25 11.45 -2.90 6.13
N ALA A 26 11.96 -3.39 7.26
CA ALA A 26 12.89 -4.51 7.32
C ALA A 26 12.09 -5.79 7.58
N VAL A 27 12.39 -6.84 6.82
CA VAL A 27 11.68 -8.12 6.90
C VAL A 27 12.68 -9.24 7.16
N ASP A 28 12.45 -10.00 8.23
CA ASP A 28 13.13 -11.27 8.48
C ASP A 28 12.41 -12.38 7.72
N ALA A 29 13.09 -12.98 6.75
CA ALA A 29 12.53 -14.04 5.90
C ALA A 29 12.28 -15.35 6.66
N ASN A 30 13.02 -15.61 7.73
CA ASN A 30 12.95 -16.87 8.49
C ASN A 30 11.89 -16.79 9.59
N LEU A 31 11.83 -15.66 10.30
CA LEU A 31 10.92 -15.47 11.44
C LEU A 31 9.60 -14.79 11.07
N GLY A 32 9.51 -14.21 9.87
CA GLY A 32 8.35 -13.42 9.45
C GLY A 32 8.24 -12.07 10.15
N ALA A 33 9.29 -11.65 10.86
CA ALA A 33 9.33 -10.37 11.56
C ALA A 33 9.35 -9.21 10.57
N VAL A 34 8.50 -8.22 10.80
CA VAL A 34 8.45 -6.97 10.01
C VAL A 34 8.62 -5.81 10.95
N THR A 35 9.67 -5.02 10.75
CA THR A 35 9.97 -3.85 11.59
C THR A 35 10.10 -2.59 10.75
N PHE A 36 9.66 -1.45 11.29
CA PHE A 36 9.81 -0.14 10.66
C PHE A 36 9.65 1.00 11.66
N LEU A 37 10.12 2.18 11.27
CA LEU A 37 9.94 3.42 12.01
C LEU A 37 8.78 4.24 11.42
N THR A 38 8.05 4.90 12.31
CA THR A 38 7.06 5.94 11.99
C THR A 38 7.35 7.17 12.85
N PRO A 39 6.67 8.32 12.63
CA PRO A 39 6.77 9.45 13.56
C PRO A 39 6.37 9.13 15.01
N LYS A 40 5.62 8.05 15.24
CA LYS A 40 5.24 7.57 16.58
C LYS A 40 6.26 6.61 17.22
N GLY A 41 7.36 6.31 16.52
CA GLY A 41 8.42 5.43 17.01
C GLY A 41 8.57 4.14 16.20
N HIS A 42 9.25 3.18 16.81
CA HIS A 42 9.53 1.85 16.26
C HIS A 42 8.32 0.93 16.38
N HIS A 43 8.06 0.18 15.30
CA HIS A 43 6.99 -0.81 15.21
C HIS A 43 7.57 -2.17 14.84
N ALA A 44 7.06 -3.21 15.47
CA ALA A 44 7.37 -4.61 15.17
C ALA A 44 6.08 -5.40 15.03
N TYR A 45 5.98 -6.16 13.95
CA TYR A 45 4.85 -6.99 13.61
C TYR A 45 5.32 -8.32 13.04
N TRP A 46 4.37 -9.23 12.81
CA TRP A 46 4.58 -10.49 12.12
C TRP A 46 3.78 -10.54 10.81
N SER A 47 4.36 -11.15 9.78
CA SER A 47 3.70 -11.46 8.52
C SER A 47 3.61 -12.98 8.31
N PRO A 48 2.44 -13.52 7.93
CA PRO A 48 2.32 -14.93 7.50
C PRO A 48 2.98 -15.21 6.15
N GLU A 49 3.30 -14.15 5.39
CA GLU A 49 3.71 -14.23 3.99
C GLU A 49 5.02 -13.44 3.75
N PRO A 50 6.10 -13.71 4.50
CA PRO A 50 7.31 -12.90 4.42
C PRO A 50 8.00 -12.98 3.06
N ALA A 51 7.96 -14.14 2.39
CA ALA A 51 8.54 -14.31 1.06
C ALA A 51 7.82 -13.47 0.00
N GLN A 52 6.48 -13.43 0.04
CA GLN A 52 5.66 -12.62 -0.86
C GLN A 52 5.89 -11.12 -0.58
N LEU A 53 5.98 -10.74 0.69
CA LEU A 53 6.27 -9.36 1.09
C LEU A 53 7.65 -8.92 0.59
N ILE A 54 8.69 -9.73 0.77
CA ILE A 54 10.05 -9.45 0.28
C ILE A 54 10.05 -9.30 -1.25
N SER A 55 9.39 -10.21 -1.96
CA SER A 55 9.28 -10.13 -3.43
C SER A 55 8.57 -8.86 -3.88
N ALA A 56 7.50 -8.45 -3.20
CA ALA A 56 6.81 -7.21 -3.49
C ALA A 56 7.70 -5.99 -3.21
N LEU A 57 8.45 -5.98 -2.10
CA LEU A 57 9.37 -4.90 -1.75
C LEU A 57 10.51 -4.77 -2.76
N ALA A 58 11.05 -5.88 -3.25
CA ALA A 58 12.08 -5.89 -4.30
C ALA A 58 11.59 -5.28 -5.62
N ASN A 59 10.28 -5.33 -5.89
CA ASN A 59 9.64 -4.78 -7.09
C ASN A 59 8.91 -3.45 -6.82
N ALA A 60 9.14 -2.84 -5.66
CA ALA A 60 8.44 -1.64 -5.26
C ALA A 60 8.88 -0.42 -6.11
N VAL A 61 7.91 0.32 -6.61
CA VAL A 61 8.15 1.56 -7.39
C VAL A 61 7.89 2.83 -6.58
N ARG A 62 7.47 2.69 -5.33
CA ARG A 62 7.23 3.77 -4.36
C ARG A 62 7.51 3.24 -2.94
N PRO A 63 7.75 4.13 -1.96
CA PRO A 63 7.81 3.72 -0.56
C PRO A 63 6.57 2.94 -0.14
N ALA A 64 6.77 1.88 0.65
CA ALA A 64 5.67 1.14 1.26
C ALA A 64 4.88 2.07 2.19
N ARG A 65 3.58 1.82 2.34
CA ARG A 65 2.70 2.63 3.20
C ARG A 65 2.09 1.78 4.30
N TRP A 66 2.29 2.19 5.53
CA TRP A 66 1.63 1.61 6.69
C TRP A 66 0.27 2.28 6.92
N ILE A 67 -0.80 1.47 6.97
CA ILE A 67 -2.15 1.94 7.29
C ILE A 67 -2.51 1.35 8.67
N PRO A 68 -2.22 2.08 9.77
CA PRO A 68 -2.40 1.55 11.13
C PRO A 68 -3.85 1.21 11.44
N GLU A 69 -4.82 1.91 10.86
CA GLU A 69 -6.26 1.73 11.12
C GLU A 69 -6.75 0.32 10.75
N ILE A 70 -6.07 -0.33 9.80
CA ILE A 70 -6.42 -1.67 9.30
C ILE A 70 -5.27 -2.66 9.41
N GLY A 71 -4.20 -2.30 10.12
CA GLY A 71 -3.03 -3.15 10.32
C GLY A 71 -2.40 -3.66 9.01
N THR A 72 -2.37 -2.84 7.96
CA THR A 72 -1.96 -3.28 6.62
C THR A 72 -0.79 -2.47 6.08
N LEU A 73 0.25 -3.17 5.65
CA LEU A 73 1.36 -2.61 4.90
C LEU A 73 1.08 -2.74 3.40
N VAL A 74 1.02 -1.62 2.69
CA VAL A 74 0.75 -1.58 1.26
C VAL A 74 2.05 -1.32 0.50
N VAL A 75 2.43 -2.26 -0.35
CA VAL A 75 3.58 -2.14 -1.26
C VAL A 75 3.06 -1.82 -2.65
N THR A 76 3.55 -0.73 -3.26
CA THR A 76 3.16 -0.38 -4.64
C THR A 76 4.19 -0.95 -5.61
N VAL A 77 3.78 -1.92 -6.43
CA VAL A 77 4.65 -2.59 -7.40
C VAL A 77 4.36 -2.12 -8.82
N ALA A 78 5.34 -2.29 -9.71
CA ALA A 78 5.13 -2.08 -11.15
C ALA A 78 4.05 -3.04 -11.69
N GLN A 79 3.18 -2.54 -12.56
CA GLN A 79 2.26 -3.36 -13.35
C GLN A 79 2.16 -2.79 -14.76
N THR A 80 2.29 -3.66 -15.77
CA THR A 80 2.15 -3.28 -17.18
C THR A 80 0.80 -2.59 -17.42
N GLY A 81 0.82 -1.45 -18.10
CA GLY A 81 -0.37 -0.65 -18.38
C GLY A 81 -0.83 0.25 -17.22
N VAL A 82 -0.21 0.20 -16.04
CA VAL A 82 -0.60 1.00 -14.86
C VAL A 82 0.54 1.93 -14.44
N ARG A 83 0.55 3.16 -14.95
CA ARG A 83 1.60 4.16 -14.64
C ARG A 83 1.75 4.47 -13.15
N ALA A 84 0.65 4.36 -12.39
CA ALA A 84 0.68 4.60 -10.94
C ALA A 84 1.26 3.43 -10.13
N GLY A 85 1.45 2.25 -10.75
CA GLY A 85 1.69 0.98 -10.07
C GLY A 85 0.42 0.40 -9.44
N ARG A 86 0.53 -0.83 -8.93
CA ARG A 86 -0.54 -1.54 -8.21
C ARG A 86 -0.16 -1.70 -6.75
N GLY A 87 -1.09 -1.37 -5.85
CA GLY A 87 -0.95 -1.64 -4.42
C GLY A 87 -1.23 -3.12 -4.10
N ILE A 88 -0.31 -3.75 -3.39
CA ILE A 88 -0.46 -5.07 -2.77
C ILE A 88 -0.48 -4.86 -1.26
N GLY A 89 -1.56 -5.29 -0.60
CA GLY A 89 -1.71 -5.17 0.85
C GLY A 89 -1.27 -6.44 1.57
N PHE A 90 -0.46 -6.29 2.61
CA PHE A 90 -0.03 -7.35 3.52
C PHE A 90 -0.57 -7.02 4.90
N ARG A 91 -1.47 -7.87 5.42
CA ARG A 91 -1.94 -7.74 6.80
C ARG A 91 -0.81 -8.16 7.73
N LEU A 92 -0.52 -7.32 8.70
CA LEU A 92 0.48 -7.56 9.72
C LEU A 92 -0.22 -7.78 11.07
N SER A 93 0.24 -8.77 11.81
CA SER A 93 -0.28 -9.09 13.14
C SER A 93 0.69 -8.56 14.19
N ALA A 94 0.16 -8.08 15.31
CA ALA A 94 0.99 -7.89 16.50
C ALA A 94 1.55 -9.24 16.95
N TYR A 95 2.72 -9.21 17.58
CA TYR A 95 3.27 -10.36 18.31
C TYR A 95 2.39 -10.76 19.48
#